data_AF-A0AA50KL43-F1
#
_entry.id   AF-A0AA50KL43-F1
#
_cell.length_a   1.000
_cell.length_b   1.000
_cell.length_c   1.000
_cell.angle_alpha   90.00
_cell.angle_beta   90.00
_cell.angle_gamma   90.00
#
_symmetry.space_group_name_H-M   'P 1'
#
loop_
_entity.id
_entity.type
_entity.pdbx_description
1 polymer ?
#
loop_
_entity_poly.entity_id
_entity_poly.type
_entity_poly.pdbx_seq_one_letter_code
_entity_poly.pdbx_strand_id
1 'polypeptide(L)'
;MLSTATVMIGARDKLNELGMADSVGLVKNFTFESTPEFTELTQGVTNEVVFALKTSNPIRCTFEMYEYTEANLQIALGLAGAKLAPITGDAYKLTAASTAGADETTLTVDDPASPQALSPGDSVALVGLDGNVTLAKVKTAPSMNSMTIEGTWTNQFASGTIVRKVNVLDLGSNETDITEYAVKAVGKLADGTIATFLFSRCRVTSGLQMAFSTDNFGNIPFEFTPMAVLNDVDDPGYPDFIGCKGKLLLS
;
A
#
# COMPACT_ATOMS: atom_id res chain seq x y z
N MET A 1 14.78 -24.95 2.90
CA MET A 1 15.45 -23.79 3.51
C MET A 1 14.46 -23.16 4.48
N LEU A 2 14.78 -23.08 5.77
CA LEU A 2 13.99 -22.30 6.72
C LEU A 2 14.67 -20.93 6.82
N SER A 3 14.17 -19.96 6.07
CA SER A 3 14.71 -18.61 6.07
C SER A 3 13.57 -17.61 6.07
N THR A 4 13.63 -16.68 7.01
CA THR A 4 12.74 -15.53 7.06
C THR A 4 13.36 -14.40 6.24
N ALA A 5 12.59 -13.87 5.30
CA ALA A 5 12.94 -12.68 4.56
C ALA A 5 12.27 -11.45 5.19
N THR A 6 13.00 -10.35 5.27
CA THR A 6 12.44 -9.02 5.55
C THR A 6 12.34 -8.27 4.24
N VAL A 7 11.14 -7.80 3.90
CA VAL A 7 10.88 -7.02 2.69
C VAL A 7 10.61 -5.57 3.09
N MET A 8 11.32 -4.65 2.44
CA MET A 8 11.21 -3.21 2.63
C MET A 8 10.76 -2.59 1.32
N ILE A 9 9.73 -1.76 1.36
CA ILE A 9 9.16 -1.09 0.18
C ILE A 9 9.05 0.40 0.49
N GLY A 10 9.51 1.23 -0.44
CA GLY A 10 9.40 2.66 -0.27
C GLY A 10 9.46 3.43 -1.58
N ALA A 11 9.64 4.73 -1.45
CA ALA A 11 9.77 5.63 -2.58
C ALA A 11 10.95 5.23 -3.46
N ARG A 12 10.79 5.44 -4.76
CA ARG A 12 11.71 5.00 -5.80
C ARG A 12 13.14 5.50 -5.58
N ASP A 13 13.32 6.74 -5.14
CA ASP A 13 14.60 7.42 -4.91
C ASP A 13 15.32 6.97 -3.63
N LYS A 14 14.69 6.12 -2.81
CA LYS A 14 15.15 5.77 -1.46
C LYS A 14 15.65 4.34 -1.27
N LEU A 15 15.91 3.57 -2.32
CA LEU A 15 16.34 2.16 -2.26
C LEU A 15 17.50 1.93 -1.27
N ASN A 16 18.51 2.79 -1.31
CA ASN A 16 19.70 2.66 -0.47
C ASN A 16 19.45 3.07 0.99
N GLU A 17 18.42 3.88 1.22
CA GLU A 17 18.00 4.35 2.55
C GLU A 17 16.97 3.42 3.20
N LEU A 18 16.39 2.47 2.44
CA LEU A 18 15.40 1.52 2.96
C LEU A 18 15.95 0.72 4.15
N GLY A 19 15.23 0.84 5.26
CA GLY A 19 15.52 0.18 6.52
C GLY A 19 14.27 -0.43 7.17
N MET A 20 14.40 -0.80 8.45
CA MET A 20 13.33 -1.48 9.18
C MET A 20 12.05 -0.64 9.34
N ALA A 21 12.14 0.67 9.27
CA ALA A 21 10.98 1.58 9.33
C ALA A 21 10.09 1.51 8.08
N ASP A 22 10.63 0.99 6.97
CA ASP A 22 9.92 0.80 5.69
C ASP A 22 9.64 -0.69 5.43
N SER A 23 9.76 -1.51 6.48
CA SER A 23 9.41 -2.94 6.44
C SER A 23 7.89 -3.09 6.31
N VAL A 24 7.48 -4.04 5.48
CA VAL A 24 6.07 -4.42 5.34
C VAL A 24 5.59 -5.35 6.47
N GLY A 25 6.46 -5.64 7.43
CA GLY A 25 6.15 -6.44 8.61
C GLY A 25 6.42 -7.93 8.42
N LEU A 26 5.57 -8.78 9.00
CA LEU A 26 5.69 -10.22 8.88
C LEU A 26 5.39 -10.69 7.45
N VAL A 27 6.42 -11.23 6.80
CA VAL A 27 6.36 -11.80 5.47
C VAL A 27 6.56 -13.31 5.51
N LYS A 28 5.75 -14.04 4.74
CA LYS A 28 5.90 -15.48 4.51
C LYS A 28 6.03 -15.77 3.02
N ASN A 29 6.67 -16.90 2.69
CA ASN A 29 6.80 -17.41 1.33
C ASN A 29 7.33 -16.38 0.33
N PHE A 30 8.34 -15.60 0.72
CA PHE A 30 9.02 -14.74 -0.26
C PHE A 30 9.67 -15.63 -1.33
N THR A 31 9.26 -15.45 -2.58
CA THR A 31 9.83 -16.14 -3.72
C THR A 31 10.39 -15.14 -4.72
N PHE A 32 11.52 -15.51 -5.31
CA PHE A 32 12.14 -14.81 -6.42
C PHE A 32 12.21 -15.78 -7.58
N GLU A 33 11.58 -15.43 -8.70
CA GLU A 33 11.58 -16.23 -9.92
C GLU A 33 12.16 -15.42 -11.07
N SER A 34 13.11 -16.02 -11.78
CA SER A 34 13.66 -15.50 -13.03
C SER A 34 13.49 -16.57 -14.09
N THR A 35 12.63 -16.32 -15.06
CA THR A 35 12.32 -17.26 -16.15
C THR A 35 12.92 -16.75 -17.46
N PRO A 36 14.17 -17.13 -17.80
CA PRO A 36 14.76 -16.72 -19.06
C PRO A 36 14.06 -17.43 -20.23
N GLU A 37 13.71 -16.65 -21.25
CA GLU A 37 13.09 -17.15 -22.48
C GLU A 37 14.10 -17.06 -23.63
N PHE A 38 14.10 -18.06 -24.50
CA PHE A 38 15.01 -18.17 -25.63
C PHE A 38 14.23 -18.38 -26.93
N THR A 39 14.71 -17.77 -28.01
CA THR A 39 14.34 -18.13 -29.37
C THR A 39 15.45 -19.01 -29.94
N GLU A 40 15.07 -20.24 -30.29
CA GLU A 40 15.99 -21.27 -30.77
C GLU A 40 15.87 -21.42 -32.29
N LEU A 41 17.01 -21.57 -32.96
CA LEU A 41 17.07 -22.01 -34.35
C LEU A 41 17.38 -23.51 -34.33
N THR A 42 16.48 -24.29 -34.91
CA THR A 42 16.67 -25.73 -35.12
C THR A 42 17.07 -26.02 -36.56
N GLN A 43 17.89 -27.05 -36.77
CA GLN A 43 18.27 -27.51 -38.11
C GLN A 43 18.15 -29.03 -38.24
N GLY A 44 18.01 -29.47 -39.49
CA GLY A 44 17.95 -30.89 -39.86
C GLY A 44 16.57 -31.53 -39.67
N VAL A 45 16.49 -32.81 -40.03
CA VAL A 45 15.26 -33.62 -39.93
C VAL A 45 14.95 -34.00 -38.47
N THR A 46 15.94 -33.90 -37.59
CA THR A 46 15.84 -34.18 -36.15
C THR A 46 15.48 -32.96 -35.30
N ASN A 47 15.33 -31.76 -35.90
CA ASN A 47 15.08 -30.49 -35.21
C ASN A 47 16.09 -30.19 -34.09
N GLU A 48 17.38 -30.38 -34.36
CA GLU A 48 18.43 -30.15 -33.37
C GLU A 48 18.68 -28.65 -33.19
N VAL A 49 18.77 -28.18 -31.95
CA VAL A 49 18.98 -26.76 -31.63
C VAL A 49 20.44 -26.40 -31.93
N VAL A 50 20.65 -25.52 -32.91
CA VAL A 50 21.99 -25.10 -33.35
C VAL A 50 22.37 -23.71 -32.88
N PHE A 51 21.39 -22.91 -32.46
CA PHE A 51 21.61 -21.56 -31.91
C PHE A 51 20.44 -21.16 -31.02
N ALA A 52 20.71 -20.45 -29.94
CA ALA A 52 19.68 -19.90 -29.05
C ALA A 52 20.02 -18.46 -28.70
N LEU A 53 19.05 -17.55 -28.85
CA LEU A 53 19.14 -16.17 -28.42
C LEU A 53 18.19 -15.93 -27.26
N LYS A 54 18.68 -15.35 -26.16
CA LYS A 54 17.83 -14.94 -25.04
C LYS A 54 16.98 -13.75 -25.46
N THR A 55 15.66 -13.91 -25.43
CA THR A 55 14.70 -12.89 -25.86
C THR A 55 14.02 -12.19 -24.70
N SER A 56 13.89 -12.86 -23.55
CA SER A 56 13.31 -12.26 -22.36
C SER A 56 13.91 -12.83 -21.08
N ASN A 57 13.72 -12.07 -20.00
CA ASN A 57 13.97 -12.51 -18.64
C ASN A 57 13.02 -11.74 -17.71
N PRO A 58 11.72 -12.09 -17.71
CA PRO A 58 10.83 -11.65 -16.66
C PRO A 58 11.39 -12.08 -15.29
N ILE A 59 11.34 -11.14 -14.35
CA ILE A 59 11.59 -11.41 -12.94
C ILE A 59 10.27 -11.14 -12.24
N ARG A 60 9.83 -12.09 -11.41
CA ARG A 60 8.64 -11.97 -10.59
C ARG A 60 9.00 -12.26 -9.15
N CYS A 61 8.50 -11.44 -8.24
CA CYS A 61 8.65 -11.66 -6.82
C CYS A 61 7.29 -11.69 -6.16
N THR A 62 7.04 -12.71 -5.36
CA THR A 62 5.78 -12.86 -4.61
C THR A 62 6.06 -13.09 -3.14
N PHE A 63 5.15 -12.63 -2.29
CA PHE A 63 5.17 -12.92 -0.87
C PHE A 63 3.79 -12.74 -0.23
N GLU A 64 3.62 -13.29 0.96
CA GLU A 64 2.41 -13.13 1.77
C GLU A 64 2.70 -12.16 2.92
N MET A 65 1.98 -11.04 2.93
CA MET A 65 2.07 -10.02 3.97
C MET A 65 0.94 -10.20 4.98
N TYR A 66 1.26 -10.18 6.27
CA TYR A 66 0.27 -10.39 7.35
C TYR A 66 -0.14 -9.12 8.08
N GLU A 67 0.47 -7.99 7.76
CA GLU A 67 0.19 -6.71 8.41
C GLU A 67 -0.70 -5.80 7.55
N TYR A 68 -1.91 -5.56 8.03
CA TYR A 68 -2.90 -4.64 7.43
C TYR A 68 -2.72 -3.22 7.97
N THR A 69 -1.55 -2.63 7.75
CA THR A 69 -1.31 -1.21 8.06
C THR A 69 -1.78 -0.33 6.91
N GLU A 70 -2.07 0.95 7.19
CA GLU A 70 -2.47 1.92 6.14
C GLU A 70 -1.43 1.98 5.02
N ALA A 71 -0.14 2.03 5.37
CA ALA A 71 0.96 2.05 4.40
C ALA A 71 0.99 0.79 3.52
N ASN A 72 0.81 -0.39 4.12
CA ASN A 72 0.78 -1.66 3.39
C ASN A 72 -0.43 -1.77 2.46
N LEU A 73 -1.59 -1.26 2.88
CA LEU A 73 -2.80 -1.23 2.07
C LEU A 73 -2.66 -0.28 0.86
N GLN A 74 -2.01 0.87 1.03
CA GLN A 74 -1.74 1.78 -0.07
C GLN A 74 -0.81 1.16 -1.12
N ILE A 75 0.27 0.53 -0.65
CA ILE A 75 1.23 -0.17 -1.53
C ILE A 75 0.51 -1.31 -2.25
N ALA A 76 -0.32 -2.09 -1.55
CA ALA A 76 -1.14 -3.17 -2.13
C ALA A 76 -2.17 -2.68 -3.16
N LEU A 77 -2.68 -1.45 -3.00
CA LEU A 77 -3.59 -0.82 -3.94
C LEU A 77 -2.89 -0.14 -5.13
N GLY A 78 -1.55 -0.10 -5.14
CA GLY A 78 -0.79 0.64 -6.14
C GLY A 78 -1.04 2.15 -6.11
N LEU A 79 -1.55 2.66 -4.99
CA LEU A 79 -1.83 4.08 -4.79
C LEU A 79 -0.51 4.78 -4.42
N ALA A 80 -0.29 5.95 -5.04
CA ALA A 80 0.93 6.73 -4.97
C ALA A 80 1.58 6.72 -3.57
N GLY A 81 2.90 6.49 -3.53
CA GLY A 81 3.73 6.26 -2.33
C GLY A 81 3.82 7.40 -1.30
N ALA A 82 2.79 8.23 -1.16
CA ALA A 82 2.60 9.09 -0.02
C ALA A 82 2.11 8.25 1.16
N LYS A 83 2.95 8.11 2.20
CA LYS A 83 2.52 7.61 3.51
C LYS A 83 1.28 8.42 3.91
N LEU A 84 0.12 7.78 4.05
CA LEU A 84 -1.01 8.44 4.70
C LEU A 84 -0.53 8.97 6.04
N ALA A 85 -0.76 10.26 6.29
CA ALA A 85 -0.45 10.82 7.59
C ALA A 85 -1.32 10.10 8.62
N PRO A 86 -0.72 9.50 9.68
CA PRO A 86 -1.50 8.85 10.71
C PRO A 86 -2.42 9.89 11.34
N ILE A 87 -3.69 9.52 11.52
CA ILE A 87 -4.64 10.38 12.21
C ILE A 87 -4.30 10.35 13.70
N THR A 88 -3.86 11.49 14.22
CA THR A 88 -3.54 11.66 15.63
C THR A 88 -4.65 12.40 16.36
N GLY A 89 -4.86 12.06 17.64
CA GLY A 89 -5.84 12.69 18.52
C GLY A 89 -7.12 11.88 18.68
N ASP A 90 -7.88 12.28 19.69
CA ASP A 90 -9.14 11.66 20.10
C ASP A 90 -10.26 12.07 19.14
N ALA A 91 -11.05 11.07 18.74
CA ALA A 91 -12.25 11.29 17.94
C ALA A 91 -13.32 12.03 18.76
N TYR A 92 -14.12 12.83 18.07
CA TYR A 92 -15.25 13.53 18.69
C TYR A 92 -16.41 12.57 18.90
N LYS A 93 -17.29 12.89 19.84
CA LYS A 93 -18.53 12.17 20.14
C LYS A 93 -19.69 13.13 20.16
N LEU A 94 -20.81 12.71 19.57
CA LEU A 94 -22.05 13.46 19.68
C LEU A 94 -22.53 13.47 21.13
N THR A 95 -22.76 14.66 21.68
CA THR A 95 -23.33 14.86 23.02
C THR A 95 -24.85 14.97 23.00
N ALA A 96 -25.45 15.13 21.81
CA ALA A 96 -26.88 15.11 21.57
C ALA A 96 -27.18 14.42 20.24
N ALA A 97 -28.41 13.94 20.07
CA ALA A 97 -28.85 13.42 18.78
C ALA A 97 -28.85 14.55 17.73
N SER A 98 -28.43 14.23 16.51
CA SER A 98 -28.49 15.18 15.40
C SER A 98 -29.93 15.32 14.90
N THR A 99 -30.24 16.48 14.32
CA THR A 99 -31.42 16.61 13.47
C THR A 99 -31.12 16.03 12.09
N ALA A 100 -32.13 15.44 11.43
CA ALA A 100 -31.99 15.06 10.03
C ALA A 100 -31.92 16.35 9.21
N GLY A 101 -30.88 16.49 8.39
CA GLY A 101 -30.64 17.65 7.53
C GLY A 101 -30.68 17.25 6.07
N ALA A 102 -31.25 18.12 5.23
CA ALA A 102 -31.01 18.11 3.79
C ALA A 102 -29.77 18.98 3.53
N ASP A 103 -28.79 18.44 2.81
CA ASP A 103 -27.53 19.08 2.40
C ASP A 103 -26.50 19.38 3.50
N GLU A 104 -26.94 19.78 4.71
CA GLU A 104 -26.08 20.05 5.85
C GLU A 104 -26.72 19.59 7.17
N THR A 105 -25.90 19.04 8.06
CA THR A 105 -26.31 18.70 9.42
C THR A 105 -25.37 19.34 10.43
N THR A 106 -25.93 20.10 11.38
CA THR A 106 -25.20 20.57 12.56
C THR A 106 -25.17 19.47 13.61
N LEU A 107 -23.96 19.17 14.11
CA LEU A 107 -23.72 18.19 15.15
C LEU A 107 -23.28 18.90 16.42
N THR A 108 -23.88 18.53 17.54
CA THR A 108 -23.37 18.90 18.87
C THR A 108 -22.37 17.85 19.30
N VAL A 109 -21.10 18.22 19.36
CA VAL A 109 -19.97 17.34 19.66
C VAL A 109 -19.36 17.67 21.02
N ASP A 110 -18.62 16.74 21.60
CA ASP A 110 -17.76 16.99 22.74
C ASP A 110 -16.50 17.78 22.34
N ASP A 111 -15.73 18.19 23.35
CA ASP A 111 -14.43 18.83 23.19
C ASP A 111 -13.39 17.94 23.91
N PRO A 112 -12.86 16.92 23.23
CA PRO A 112 -11.89 16.01 23.84
C PRO A 112 -10.57 16.76 24.11
N ALA A 113 -9.83 16.34 25.14
CA ALA A 113 -8.63 17.05 25.60
C ALA A 113 -7.49 17.10 24.56
N SER A 114 -7.45 16.16 23.60
CA SER A 114 -6.49 16.12 22.50
C SER A 114 -7.21 15.83 21.19
N PRO A 115 -7.97 16.79 20.64
CA PRO A 115 -8.90 16.53 19.54
C PRO A 115 -8.18 16.23 18.22
N GLN A 116 -8.82 15.43 17.37
CA GLN A 116 -8.40 15.28 15.97
C GLN A 116 -8.50 16.62 15.24
N ALA A 117 -7.46 16.95 14.46
CA ALA A 117 -7.43 18.13 13.62
C ALA A 117 -8.38 17.95 12.42
N LEU A 118 -9.58 18.53 12.54
CA LEU A 118 -10.60 18.59 11.50
C LEU A 118 -10.65 19.99 10.89
N SER A 119 -10.54 20.07 9.58
CA SER A 119 -10.70 21.29 8.79
C SER A 119 -11.86 21.14 7.79
N PRO A 120 -12.46 22.25 7.33
CA PRO A 120 -13.40 22.21 6.22
C PRO A 120 -12.84 21.44 5.02
N GLY A 121 -13.65 20.55 4.44
CA GLY A 121 -13.28 19.66 3.33
C GLY A 121 -12.74 18.29 3.75
N ASP A 122 -12.37 18.08 5.01
CA ASP A 122 -11.92 16.77 5.49
C ASP A 122 -13.05 15.73 5.44
N SER A 123 -12.70 14.50 5.07
CA SER A 123 -13.60 13.35 5.14
C SER A 123 -13.65 12.79 6.56
N VAL A 124 -14.87 12.54 7.07
CA VAL A 124 -15.12 11.98 8.40
C VAL A 124 -16.07 10.78 8.32
N ALA A 125 -15.87 9.81 9.22
CA ALA A 125 -16.77 8.70 9.45
C ALA A 125 -17.56 8.92 10.75
N LEU A 126 -18.88 8.82 10.64
CA LEU A 126 -19.82 8.76 11.75
C LEU A 126 -20.12 7.30 12.03
N VAL A 127 -19.66 6.82 13.19
CA VAL A 127 -19.84 5.44 13.63
C VAL A 127 -20.93 5.39 14.69
N GLY A 128 -22.08 4.82 14.30
CA GLY A 128 -23.24 4.63 15.15
C GLY A 128 -22.99 3.56 16.22
N LEU A 129 -23.89 3.51 17.21
CA LEU A 129 -23.83 2.53 18.31
C LEU A 129 -24.08 1.08 17.83
N ASP A 130 -24.75 0.94 16.69
CA ASP A 130 -24.99 -0.31 15.97
C ASP A 130 -23.80 -0.77 15.12
N GLY A 131 -22.74 0.04 15.06
CA GLY A 131 -21.56 -0.22 14.23
C GLY A 131 -21.72 0.23 12.77
N ASN A 132 -22.85 0.84 12.40
CA ASN A 132 -23.01 1.40 11.06
C ASN A 132 -22.10 2.61 10.87
N VAL A 133 -21.44 2.66 9.71
CA VAL A 133 -20.50 3.73 9.35
C VAL A 133 -21.10 4.57 8.24
N THR A 134 -21.21 5.87 8.49
CA THR A 134 -21.68 6.86 7.50
C THR A 134 -20.54 7.84 7.19
N LEU A 135 -20.21 8.04 5.91
CA LEU A 135 -19.15 8.96 5.49
C LEU A 135 -19.73 10.34 5.18
N ALA A 136 -19.14 11.40 5.74
CA ALA A 136 -19.52 12.78 5.48
C ALA A 136 -18.29 13.66 5.24
N LYS A 137 -18.49 14.90 4.78
CA LYS A 137 -17.44 15.92 4.72
C LYS A 137 -17.66 16.99 5.76
N VAL A 138 -16.58 17.50 6.37
CA VAL A 138 -16.65 18.63 7.29
C VAL A 138 -16.91 19.90 6.51
N LYS A 139 -17.96 20.65 6.85
CA LYS A 139 -18.21 21.99 6.32
C LYS A 139 -17.57 23.06 7.19
N THR A 140 -17.83 22.97 8.49
CA THR A 140 -17.30 23.88 9.49
C THR A 140 -16.59 23.07 10.55
N ALA A 141 -15.33 23.41 10.81
CA ALA A 141 -14.52 22.77 11.84
C ALA A 141 -15.19 22.87 13.23
N PRO A 142 -14.90 21.92 14.14
CA PRO A 142 -15.40 21.96 15.50
C PRO A 142 -15.06 23.28 16.21
N SER A 143 -16.09 23.97 16.70
CA SER A 143 -15.95 25.16 17.53
C SER A 143 -17.10 25.24 18.54
N MET A 144 -16.79 25.58 19.80
CA MET A 144 -17.77 25.70 20.88
C MET A 144 -18.77 24.52 20.94
N ASN A 145 -18.27 23.28 20.94
CA ASN A 145 -19.06 22.04 21.00
C ASN A 145 -20.02 21.82 19.81
N SER A 146 -19.75 22.46 18.67
CA SER A 146 -20.54 22.30 17.46
C SER A 146 -19.65 22.13 16.24
N MET A 147 -20.09 21.32 15.29
CA MET A 147 -19.49 21.23 13.96
C MET A 147 -20.59 21.05 12.93
N THR A 148 -20.33 21.39 11.67
CA THR A 148 -21.28 21.09 10.60
C THR A 148 -20.67 20.18 9.55
N ILE A 149 -21.47 19.22 9.09
CA ILE A 149 -21.11 18.26 8.05
C ILE A 149 -22.01 18.44 6.83
N GLU A 150 -21.45 18.20 5.65
CA GLU A 150 -22.16 18.19 4.38
C GLU A 150 -22.55 16.77 4.00
N GLY A 151 -23.78 16.63 3.52
CA GLY A 151 -24.34 15.38 3.01
C GLY A 151 -25.84 15.29 3.24
N THR A 152 -26.48 14.36 2.54
CA THR A 152 -27.92 14.13 2.65
C THR A 152 -28.18 12.83 3.40
N TRP A 153 -28.93 12.91 4.49
CA TRP A 153 -29.25 11.76 5.34
C TRP A 153 -30.74 11.72 5.61
N THR A 154 -31.33 10.54 5.53
CA THR A 154 -32.73 10.31 5.93
C THR A 154 -32.86 9.99 7.42
N ASN A 155 -31.78 9.52 8.05
CA ASN A 155 -31.76 9.10 9.45
C ASN A 155 -31.01 10.12 10.33
N GLN A 156 -31.41 10.19 11.60
CA GLN A 156 -30.71 10.97 12.63
C GLN A 156 -29.54 10.19 13.22
N PHE A 157 -28.47 10.89 13.57
CA PHE A 157 -27.36 10.30 14.31
C PHE A 157 -27.67 10.37 15.81
N ALA A 158 -27.65 9.23 16.50
CA ALA A 158 -27.91 9.19 17.94
C ALA A 158 -26.78 9.85 18.75
N SER A 159 -27.12 10.32 19.95
CA SER A 159 -26.09 10.72 20.93
C SER A 159 -25.13 9.56 21.19
N GLY A 160 -23.84 9.85 21.33
CA GLY A 160 -22.78 8.85 21.48
C GLY A 160 -22.21 8.34 20.16
N THR A 161 -22.73 8.77 19.00
CA THR A 161 -22.10 8.53 17.69
C THR A 161 -20.70 9.13 17.68
N ILE A 162 -19.72 8.36 17.22
CA ILE A 162 -18.31 8.80 17.15
C ILE A 162 -18.06 9.42 15.78
N VAL A 163 -17.53 10.64 15.75
CA VAL A 163 -17.06 11.32 14.55
C VAL A 163 -15.54 11.27 14.50
N ARG A 164 -15.00 10.56 13.52
CA ARG A 164 -13.55 10.40 13.33
C ARG A 164 -13.13 10.89 11.95
N LYS A 165 -11.97 11.54 11.85
CA LYS A 165 -11.30 11.76 10.57
C LYS A 165 -11.03 10.41 9.91
N VAL A 166 -11.10 10.36 8.58
CA VAL A 166 -10.73 9.17 7.80
C VAL A 166 -9.87 9.57 6.61
N ASN A 167 -8.88 8.74 6.33
CA ASN A 167 -8.13 8.80 5.09
C ASN A 167 -8.94 8.06 4.02
N VAL A 168 -9.27 8.74 2.92
CA VAL A 168 -10.01 8.14 1.80
C VAL A 168 -9.00 7.74 0.74
N LEU A 169 -9.02 6.47 0.37
CA LEU A 169 -8.22 5.91 -0.71
C LEU A 169 -9.13 5.62 -1.89
N ASP A 170 -8.78 6.14 -3.07
CA ASP A 170 -9.53 5.89 -4.30
C ASP A 170 -9.24 4.48 -4.81
N LEU A 171 -10.27 3.66 -4.94
CA LEU A 171 -10.12 2.28 -5.40
C LEU A 171 -10.36 2.19 -6.91
N GLY A 172 -9.39 1.65 -7.66
CA GLY A 172 -9.53 1.42 -9.09
C GLY A 172 -9.53 2.72 -9.92
N SER A 173 -8.66 3.67 -9.59
CA SER A 173 -8.52 4.92 -10.35
C SER A 173 -8.12 4.63 -11.80
N ASN A 174 -8.68 5.42 -12.75
CA ASN A 174 -8.31 5.38 -14.17
C ASN A 174 -6.97 6.08 -14.46
N GLU A 175 -6.23 6.44 -13.42
CA GLU A 175 -4.89 7.02 -13.54
C GLU A 175 -3.99 6.04 -14.30
N THR A 176 -3.41 6.53 -15.39
CA THR A 176 -2.54 5.74 -16.28
C THR A 176 -1.11 5.63 -15.77
N ASP A 177 -0.77 6.44 -14.76
CA ASP A 177 0.56 6.46 -14.18
C ASP A 177 0.76 5.22 -13.31
N ILE A 178 1.71 4.39 -13.73
CA ILE A 178 2.13 3.22 -12.95
C ILE A 178 2.87 3.78 -11.72
N THR A 179 2.33 3.54 -10.53
CA THR A 179 3.07 3.86 -9.32
C THR A 179 4.31 2.96 -9.21
N GLU A 180 5.46 3.59 -9.07
CA GLU A 180 6.75 2.92 -9.01
C GLU A 180 7.31 2.95 -7.60
N TYR A 181 7.84 1.80 -7.16
CA TYR A 181 8.43 1.64 -5.84
C TYR A 181 9.86 1.12 -5.94
N ALA A 182 10.66 1.42 -4.93
CA ALA A 182 11.91 0.71 -4.69
C ALA A 182 11.67 -0.43 -3.68
N VAL A 183 12.29 -1.58 -3.93
CA VAL A 183 12.14 -2.76 -3.08
C VAL A 183 13.49 -3.33 -2.69
N LYS A 184 13.66 -3.61 -1.40
CA LYS A 184 14.80 -4.31 -0.83
C LYS A 184 14.31 -5.52 -0.06
N ALA A 185 14.80 -6.70 -0.39
CA ALA A 185 14.49 -7.93 0.33
C ALA A 185 15.77 -8.55 0.89
N VAL A 186 15.81 -8.78 2.20
CA VAL A 186 16.96 -9.36 2.89
C VAL A 186 16.55 -10.70 3.46
N GLY A 187 17.26 -11.76 3.13
CA GLY A 187 17.06 -13.11 3.66
C GLY A 187 18.38 -13.77 4.00
N LYS A 188 18.31 -14.90 4.72
CA LYS A 188 19.48 -15.69 5.10
C LYS A 188 19.48 -17.03 4.37
N LEU A 189 20.51 -17.37 3.62
CA LEU A 189 20.63 -18.69 2.99
C LEU A 189 20.89 -19.77 4.06
N ALA A 190 20.74 -21.04 3.68
CA ALA A 190 20.88 -22.16 4.64
C ALA A 190 22.30 -22.29 5.24
N ASP A 191 23.32 -21.83 4.51
CA ASP A 191 24.72 -21.74 4.95
C ASP A 191 24.97 -20.55 5.89
N GLY A 192 23.98 -19.67 6.05
CA GLY A 192 24.03 -18.48 6.87
C GLY A 192 24.49 -17.22 6.15
N THR A 193 24.84 -17.30 4.87
CA THR A 193 25.13 -16.15 4.00
C THR A 193 23.90 -15.26 3.89
N ILE A 194 24.08 -13.94 3.99
CA ILE A 194 22.99 -12.98 3.83
C ILE A 194 22.83 -12.68 2.35
N ALA A 195 21.62 -12.93 1.84
CA ALA A 195 21.22 -12.58 0.49
C ALA A 195 20.36 -11.31 0.54
N THR A 196 20.81 -10.26 -0.12
CA THR A 196 20.06 -9.00 -0.26
C THR A 196 19.73 -8.76 -1.72
N PHE A 197 18.44 -8.74 -2.02
CA PHE A 197 17.89 -8.35 -3.31
C PHE A 197 17.58 -6.85 -3.30
N LEU A 198 18.04 -6.14 -4.32
CA LEU A 198 17.83 -4.71 -4.52
C LEU A 198 17.16 -4.47 -5.87
N PHE A 199 16.03 -3.77 -5.86
CA PHE A 199 15.28 -3.39 -7.05
C PHE A 199 14.95 -1.90 -7.01
N SER A 200 15.51 -1.13 -7.95
CA SER A 200 15.34 0.32 -8.03
C SER A 200 14.01 0.78 -8.61
N ARG A 201 13.34 -0.09 -9.38
CA ARG A 201 12.05 0.20 -10.01
C ARG A 201 11.20 -1.05 -10.02
N CYS A 202 10.11 -1.04 -9.27
CA CYS A 202 9.13 -2.12 -9.21
C CYS A 202 7.73 -1.56 -9.41
N ARG A 203 6.90 -2.31 -10.13
CA ARG A 203 5.45 -2.10 -10.13
C ARG A 203 4.78 -3.20 -9.32
N VAL A 204 3.70 -2.85 -8.63
CA VAL A 204 2.82 -3.84 -8.00
C VAL A 204 1.91 -4.42 -9.09
N THR A 205 1.92 -5.74 -9.23
CA THR A 205 1.19 -6.46 -10.30
C THR A 205 -0.06 -7.16 -9.75
N SER A 206 -0.04 -7.52 -8.47
CA SER A 206 -1.19 -8.01 -7.71
C SER A 206 -0.93 -7.69 -6.25
N GLY A 207 -1.90 -7.12 -5.54
CA GLY A 207 -1.58 -6.50 -4.26
C GLY A 207 -2.64 -6.63 -3.19
N LEU A 208 -3.91 -6.30 -3.46
CA LEU A 208 -4.93 -6.31 -2.40
C LEU A 208 -5.96 -7.42 -2.57
N GLN A 209 -5.93 -8.39 -1.65
CA GLN A 209 -7.05 -9.30 -1.39
C GLN A 209 -7.30 -9.31 0.12
N MET A 210 -8.51 -8.92 0.52
CA MET A 210 -8.93 -8.95 1.93
C MET A 210 -10.21 -9.75 2.06
N ALA A 211 -10.21 -10.71 2.98
CA ALA A 211 -11.40 -11.48 3.32
C ALA A 211 -11.75 -11.21 4.79
N PHE A 212 -13.00 -10.79 5.03
CA PHE A 212 -13.55 -10.71 6.37
C PHE A 212 -14.11 -12.09 6.73
N SER A 213 -13.30 -12.90 7.43
CA SER A 213 -13.66 -14.23 7.91
C SER A 213 -13.32 -14.37 9.38
N THR A 214 -14.05 -15.24 10.09
CA THR A 214 -13.88 -15.48 11.52
C THR A 214 -12.94 -16.64 11.84
N ASP A 215 -12.52 -17.42 10.85
CA ASP A 215 -11.87 -18.73 11.05
C ASP A 215 -10.33 -18.65 10.97
N ASN A 216 -9.79 -17.87 10.03
CA ASN A 216 -8.34 -17.76 9.79
C ASN A 216 -7.87 -16.31 9.78
N PHE A 217 -6.61 -16.10 10.19
CA PHE A 217 -5.90 -14.85 9.91
C PHE A 217 -5.72 -14.71 8.40
N GLY A 218 -6.28 -13.64 7.82
CA GLY A 218 -6.08 -13.32 6.42
C GLY A 218 -4.64 -12.87 6.17
N ASN A 219 -4.17 -13.06 4.95
CA ASN A 219 -2.93 -12.49 4.44
C ASN A 219 -3.21 -11.72 3.15
N ILE A 220 -2.33 -10.79 2.83
CA ILE A 220 -2.31 -10.06 1.58
C ILE A 220 -1.31 -10.77 0.66
N PRO A 221 -1.76 -11.51 -0.38
CA PRO A 221 -0.86 -12.04 -1.39
C PRO A 221 -0.36 -10.88 -2.25
N PHE A 222 0.95 -10.63 -2.18
CA PHE A 222 1.57 -9.50 -2.85
C PHE A 222 2.52 -9.98 -3.94
N GLU A 223 2.44 -9.35 -5.10
CA GLU A 223 3.31 -9.57 -6.25
C GLU A 223 3.81 -8.23 -6.80
N PHE A 224 5.12 -8.16 -7.02
CA PHE A 224 5.72 -7.08 -7.76
C PHE A 224 6.60 -7.60 -8.91
N THR A 225 6.72 -6.76 -9.93
CA THR A 225 7.57 -7.01 -11.09
C THR A 225 8.62 -5.92 -11.20
N PRO A 226 9.91 -6.25 -11.06
CA PRO A 226 10.99 -5.31 -11.31
C PRO A 226 11.02 -4.88 -12.79
N MET A 227 11.22 -3.59 -13.01
CA MET A 227 11.29 -2.95 -14.31
C MET A 227 12.73 -2.50 -14.60
N ALA A 228 13.07 -2.36 -15.88
CA ALA A 228 14.38 -1.83 -16.26
C ALA A 228 14.45 -0.33 -15.96
N VAL A 229 15.64 0.12 -15.57
CA VAL A 229 16.02 1.54 -15.55
C VAL A 229 16.15 2.01 -17.00
N LEU A 230 15.54 3.13 -17.36
CA LEU A 230 15.44 3.61 -18.74
C LEU A 230 16.71 4.37 -19.15
N ASN A 231 17.13 5.36 -18.36
CA ASN A 231 18.36 6.14 -18.54
C ASN A 231 18.61 7.05 -17.31
N ASP A 232 19.79 7.68 -17.23
CA ASP A 232 20.17 8.59 -16.13
C ASP A 232 19.36 9.91 -16.08
N VAL A 233 18.62 10.27 -17.13
CA VAL A 233 17.84 11.51 -17.21
C VAL A 233 16.45 11.32 -16.61
N ASP A 234 15.83 10.17 -16.87
CA ASP A 234 14.52 9.78 -16.34
C ASP A 234 14.66 9.17 -14.93
N ASP A 235 15.82 8.57 -14.61
CA ASP A 235 16.05 7.82 -13.38
C ASP A 235 17.33 8.27 -12.61
N PRO A 236 17.45 9.57 -12.24
CA PRO A 236 18.63 10.10 -11.58
C PRO A 236 18.78 9.49 -10.17
N GLY A 237 19.79 8.62 -9.98
CA GLY A 237 20.10 8.01 -8.69
C GLY A 237 20.53 6.55 -8.74
N TYR A 238 20.29 5.86 -9.86
CA TYR A 238 20.66 4.45 -10.04
C TYR A 238 21.43 4.15 -11.34
N PRO A 239 22.51 4.89 -11.66
CA PRO A 239 23.35 4.60 -12.84
C PRO A 239 23.87 3.15 -12.81
N ASP A 240 24.14 2.69 -11.60
CA ASP A 240 24.55 1.35 -11.23
C ASP A 240 23.60 0.22 -11.69
N PHE A 241 22.34 0.54 -11.97
CA PHE A 241 21.30 -0.41 -12.37
C PHE A 241 20.99 -0.35 -13.87
N ILE A 242 21.70 0.46 -14.65
CA ILE A 242 21.55 0.50 -16.11
C ILE A 242 21.89 -0.88 -16.69
N GLY A 243 20.96 -1.42 -17.50
CA GLY A 243 21.12 -2.75 -18.12
C GLY A 243 20.73 -3.94 -17.24
N CYS A 244 20.32 -3.73 -15.99
CA CYS A 244 19.76 -4.77 -15.13
C CYS A 244 18.44 -4.32 -14.48
N LYS A 245 17.63 -5.29 -14.04
CA LYS A 245 16.34 -5.01 -13.35
C LYS A 245 16.48 -5.02 -11.82
N GLY A 246 17.66 -5.37 -11.32
CA GLY A 246 17.95 -5.54 -9.90
C GLY A 246 19.33 -6.15 -9.67
N LYS A 247 19.78 -6.11 -8.42
CA LYS A 247 21.05 -6.69 -7.97
C LYS A 247 20.82 -7.68 -6.84
N LEU A 248 21.59 -8.76 -6.81
CA LEU A 248 21.70 -9.68 -5.68
C LEU A 248 23.07 -9.48 -5.05
N LEU A 249 23.08 -9.10 -3.78
CA LEU A 249 24.27 -9.01 -2.95
C LEU A 249 24.32 -10.24 -2.04
N LEU A 250 25.48 -10.89 -1.99
CA LEU A 250 25.76 -12.01 -1.09
C LEU A 250 26.89 -11.58 -0.16
N SER A 251 26.68 -11.69 1.15
CA SER A 251 27.66 -11.32 2.18
C SER A 251 27.72 -12.35 3.30
#